data_AF-A0A3P6E2B0-F1
#
_entry.id   AF-A0A3P6E2B0-F1
#
_cell.length_a   1.000
_cell.length_b   1.000
_cell.length_c   1.000
_cell.angle_alpha   90.00
_cell.angle_beta   90.00
_cell.angle_gamma   90.00
#
_symmetry.space_group_name_H-M   'P 1'
#
loop_
_entity.id
_entity.type
_entity.pdbx_description
1 polymer ?
#
loop_
_entity_poly.entity_id
_entity_poly.type
_entity_poly.pdbx_seq_one_letter_code
_entity_poly.pdbx_strand_id
1 'polypeptide(L)'
;MWISIPKRHIVVWDIICSSISPEELDVVMEHFLYMVPYLLVECASSDEQRAQYSLEPFTYERPTNIPPARAGDCGVIKFSKKDFAKPNGKTMRDKMAVDIFQELHDAHEFENKDNDANLGEYEG
;
A
#
# COMPACT_ATOMS: atom_id res chain seq x y z
N MET A 1 -3.05 3.49 2.90
CA MET A 1 -2.50 2.22 3.39
C MET A 1 -1.55 1.66 2.34
N TRP A 2 -0.40 1.12 2.75
CA TRP A 2 0.58 0.45 1.90
C TRP A 2 0.92 -0.90 2.50
N ILE A 3 1.12 -1.91 1.66
CA ILE A 3 1.43 -3.27 2.09
C ILE A 3 2.72 -3.68 1.37
N SER A 4 3.78 -3.87 2.15
CA SER A 4 5.01 -4.50 1.69
C SER A 4 4.89 -6.00 1.86
N ILE A 5 4.76 -6.73 0.76
CA ILE A 5 4.68 -8.20 0.77
C ILE A 5 6.03 -8.80 1.22
N PRO A 6 7.19 -8.38 0.67
CA PRO A 6 8.48 -8.97 1.05
C PRO A 6 8.85 -8.71 2.51
N LYS A 7 8.52 -7.52 3.05
CA LYS A 7 8.81 -7.17 4.45
C LYS A 7 7.69 -7.58 5.41
N ARG A 8 6.56 -8.08 4.89
CA ARG A 8 5.36 -8.42 5.67
C ARG A 8 4.90 -7.27 6.55
N HIS A 9 4.86 -6.07 5.98
CA HIS A 9 4.65 -4.85 6.76
C HIS A 9 3.61 -3.95 6.11
N ILE A 10 2.64 -3.50 6.91
CA ILE A 10 1.57 -2.59 6.49
C ILE A 10 1.83 -1.20 7.07
N VAL A 11 1.85 -0.19 6.23
CA VAL A 11 1.94 1.20 6.66
C VAL A 11 0.58 1.88 6.50
N VAL A 12 -0.01 2.28 7.61
CA VAL A 12 -1.28 3.02 7.62
C VAL A 12 -1.00 4.51 7.72
N TRP A 13 -1.03 5.19 6.57
CA TRP A 13 -1.06 6.65 6.57
C TRP A 13 -2.47 7.14 6.78
N ASP A 14 -2.69 7.69 7.97
CA ASP A 14 -3.89 8.44 8.28
C ASP A 14 -3.55 9.93 8.25
N ILE A 15 -4.13 10.64 7.27
CA ILE A 15 -3.89 12.07 7.07
C ILE A 15 -4.79 12.90 8.02
N ILE A 16 -5.83 12.28 8.58
CA ILE A 16 -6.70 12.85 9.60
C ILE A 16 -6.55 12.00 10.86
N CYS A 17 -5.47 12.22 11.62
CA CYS A 17 -5.15 11.42 12.82
C CYS A 17 -6.26 11.32 13.89
N SER A 18 -7.31 12.15 13.82
CA SER A 18 -8.47 12.11 14.71
C SER A 18 -9.63 11.27 14.20
N SER A 19 -9.52 10.64 13.01
CA SER A 19 -10.60 9.88 12.39
C SER A 19 -10.84 8.52 13.06
N ILE A 20 -9.79 7.95 13.65
CA ILE A 20 -9.80 6.70 14.40
C ILE A 20 -8.78 6.77 15.53
N SER A 21 -9.17 6.32 16.72
CA SER A 21 -8.23 6.24 17.84
C SER A 21 -7.16 5.18 17.58
N PRO A 22 -5.97 5.26 18.20
CA PRO A 22 -4.97 4.20 18.12
C PRO A 22 -5.55 2.83 18.49
N GLU A 23 -6.31 2.74 19.57
CA GLU A 23 -6.87 1.49 20.09
C GLU A 23 -7.89 0.87 19.13
N GLU A 24 -8.77 1.68 18.55
CA GLU A 24 -9.72 1.22 17.53
C GLU A 24 -9.00 0.77 16.26
N LEU A 25 -7.96 1.49 15.85
CA LEU A 25 -7.14 1.10 14.70
C LEU A 25 -6.41 -0.22 14.98
N ASP A 26 -5.88 -0.43 16.17
CA ASP A 26 -5.17 -1.65 16.54
C ASP A 26 -6.08 -2.88 16.41
N VAL A 27 -7.34 -2.78 16.86
CA VAL A 27 -8.35 -3.85 16.71
C VAL A 27 -8.65 -4.13 15.23
N VAL A 28 -8.82 -3.09 14.43
CA VAL A 28 -9.04 -3.24 12.98
C VAL A 28 -7.84 -3.89 12.32
N MET A 29 -6.64 -3.39 12.62
CA MET A 29 -5.39 -3.85 12.02
C MET A 29 -5.11 -5.30 12.38
N GLU A 30 -5.33 -5.72 13.63
CA GLU A 30 -5.15 -7.12 14.06
C GLU A 30 -5.78 -8.08 13.05
N HIS A 31 -7.05 -7.88 12.68
CA HIS A 31 -7.74 -8.72 11.70
C HIS A 31 -7.04 -8.72 10.34
N PHE A 32 -6.63 -7.57 9.82
CA PHE A 32 -5.93 -7.47 8.54
C PHE A 32 -4.56 -8.17 8.57
N LEU A 33 -3.80 -8.06 9.67
CA LEU A 33 -2.48 -8.66 9.78
C LEU A 33 -2.54 -10.18 9.68
N TYR A 34 -3.60 -10.79 10.21
CA TYR A 34 -3.85 -12.22 10.07
C TYR A 34 -4.43 -12.57 8.71
N MET A 35 -5.39 -11.81 8.18
CA MET A 35 -6.08 -12.15 6.92
C MET A 35 -5.19 -12.04 5.67
N VAL A 36 -4.32 -11.02 5.60
CA VAL A 36 -3.51 -10.74 4.41
C VAL A 36 -2.64 -11.94 3.99
N PRO A 37 -1.90 -12.62 4.90
CA PRO A 37 -1.19 -13.86 4.58
C PRO A 37 -2.07 -14.95 3.94
N TYR A 38 -3.28 -15.17 4.46
CA TYR A 38 -4.19 -16.17 3.89
C TYR A 38 -4.65 -15.77 2.49
N LEU A 39 -5.00 -14.50 2.28
CA LEU A 39 -5.40 -14.00 0.97
C LEU A 39 -4.27 -14.13 -0.06
N LEU A 40 -3.03 -13.84 0.32
CA LEU A 40 -1.87 -14.01 -0.58
C LEU A 40 -1.69 -15.47 -1.00
N VAL A 41 -1.86 -16.40 -0.07
CA VAL A 41 -1.79 -17.84 -0.35
C VAL A 41 -2.97 -18.27 -1.22
N GLU A 42 -4.20 -17.84 -0.93
CA GLU A 42 -5.38 -18.18 -1.74
C GLU A 42 -5.33 -17.61 -3.16
N CYS A 43 -4.80 -16.41 -3.35
CA CYS A 43 -4.69 -15.77 -4.66
C CYS A 43 -3.49 -16.27 -5.49
N ALA A 44 -2.56 -17.00 -4.90
CA ALA A 44 -1.41 -17.54 -5.63
C ALA A 44 -1.86 -18.53 -6.71
N SER A 45 -1.35 -18.35 -7.93
CA SER A 45 -1.80 -19.11 -9.10
C SER A 45 -1.16 -20.50 -9.20
N SER A 46 -0.12 -20.77 -8.41
CA SER A 46 0.57 -22.06 -8.37
C SER A 46 1.04 -22.43 -6.96
N ASP A 47 1.25 -23.73 -6.73
CA ASP A 47 1.79 -24.24 -5.47
C ASP A 47 3.21 -23.73 -5.18
N GLU A 48 4.00 -23.45 -6.22
CA GLU A 48 5.32 -22.84 -6.08
C GLU A 48 5.24 -21.40 -5.55
N GLN A 49 4.29 -20.61 -6.03
CA GLN A 49 4.03 -19.27 -5.49
C GLN A 49 3.47 -19.34 -4.06
N ARG A 50 2.60 -20.30 -3.78
CA ARG A 50 2.05 -20.54 -2.42
C ARG A 50 3.16 -20.84 -1.43
N ALA A 51 4.16 -21.63 -1.82
CA ALA A 51 5.30 -21.98 -0.97
C ALA A 51 6.21 -20.78 -0.63
N GLN A 52 6.12 -19.67 -1.38
CA GLN A 52 6.88 -18.45 -1.10
C GLN A 52 6.24 -17.60 0.01
N TYR A 53 4.94 -17.75 0.26
CA TYR A 53 4.21 -16.98 1.26
C TYR A 53 4.12 -17.76 2.57
N SER A 54 4.51 -17.13 3.68
CA SER A 54 4.28 -17.69 5.01
C SER A 54 2.97 -17.13 5.61
N LEU A 55 2.31 -17.93 6.44
CA LEU A 55 1.05 -17.57 7.13
C LEU A 55 1.24 -16.75 8.41
N GLU A 56 2.47 -16.38 8.77
CA GLU A 56 2.69 -15.53 9.94
C GLU A 56 1.97 -14.17 9.80
N PRO A 57 1.54 -13.55 10.90
CA PRO A 57 0.88 -12.24 10.80
C PRO A 57 1.83 -11.19 10.23
N PHE A 58 1.27 -10.22 9.50
CA PHE A 58 2.03 -9.03 9.12
C PHE A 58 2.26 -8.16 10.35
N THR A 59 3.20 -7.24 10.24
CA THR A 59 3.36 -6.14 11.19
C THR A 59 2.75 -4.87 10.60
N TYR A 60 2.42 -3.88 11.43
CA TYR A 60 2.04 -2.56 10.92
C TYR A 60 2.68 -1.42 11.69
N GLU A 61 2.76 -0.28 11.02
CA GLU A 61 3.08 1.00 11.63
C GLU A 61 2.08 2.07 11.20
N ARG A 62 1.79 2.99 12.12
CA ARG A 62 1.08 4.24 11.85
C ARG A 62 2.06 5.40 11.99
N PRO A 63 2.61 5.95 10.89
CA PRO A 63 3.55 7.05 10.98
C PRO A 63 2.88 8.30 11.57
N THR A 64 3.51 8.91 12.57
CA THR A 64 2.98 10.11 13.27
C THR A 64 3.48 11.44 12.71
N ASN A 65 4.50 11.41 11.84
CA ASN A 65 5.14 12.61 11.29
C ASN A 65 4.44 13.18 10.03
N ILE A 66 3.17 12.82 9.82
CA ILE A 66 2.39 13.23 8.66
C ILE A 66 1.79 14.61 8.91
N PRO A 67 1.95 15.59 8.00
CA PRO A 67 1.28 16.88 8.13
C PRO A 67 -0.25 16.67 8.15
N PRO A 68 -0.98 17.21 9.15
CA PRO A 68 -2.43 17.08 9.18
C PRO A 68 -3.06 17.75 7.95
N ALA A 69 -3.99 17.05 7.28
CA ALA A 69 -4.79 17.63 6.21
C ALA A 69 -6.14 18.15 6.72
N ARG A 70 -6.80 19.00 5.93
CA ARG A 70 -8.07 19.62 6.32
C ARG A 70 -9.23 18.67 5.98
N ALA A 71 -10.33 18.80 6.71
CA ALA A 71 -11.56 18.10 6.38
C ALA A 71 -11.97 18.41 4.93
N GLY A 72 -12.13 17.36 4.11
CA GLY A 72 -12.32 17.46 2.65
C GLY A 72 -11.17 16.91 1.81
N ASP A 73 -9.99 16.70 2.40
CA ASP A 73 -8.82 16.14 1.70
C ASP A 73 -8.79 14.59 1.74
N CYS A 74 -9.63 13.94 2.58
CA CYS A 74 -9.56 12.49 2.86
C CYS A 74 -10.04 11.56 1.73
N GLY A 75 -10.68 12.08 0.69
CA GLY A 75 -11.02 11.33 -0.53
C GLY A 75 -10.11 11.66 -1.72
N VAL A 76 -9.21 12.61 -1.54
CA VAL A 76 -8.25 13.00 -2.56
C VAL A 76 -7.12 11.98 -2.50
N ILE A 77 -7.31 10.82 -3.14
CA ILE A 77 -6.19 10.09 -3.77
C ILE A 77 -5.68 10.95 -4.94
N LYS A 78 -5.30 12.19 -4.64
CA LYS A 78 -4.17 12.86 -5.27
C LYS A 78 -3.28 13.12 -4.09
N PHE A 79 -2.26 12.29 -3.97
CA PHE A 79 -0.87 12.71 -4.17
C PHE A 79 -0.76 14.16 -4.69
N SER A 80 -1.18 15.15 -3.90
CA SER A 80 -1.18 16.55 -4.29
C SER A 80 0.28 16.96 -4.23
N LYS A 81 0.82 17.45 -5.34
CA LYS A 81 2.20 17.97 -5.43
C LYS A 81 2.55 18.91 -4.26
N LYS A 82 1.55 19.58 -3.68
CA LYS A 82 1.69 20.55 -2.59
C LYS A 82 1.97 19.88 -1.24
N ASP A 83 1.36 18.74 -0.93
CA ASP A 83 1.62 18.04 0.34
C ASP A 83 2.97 17.33 0.34
N PHE A 84 3.43 17.02 -0.87
CA PHE A 84 4.78 16.54 -1.16
C PHE A 84 5.86 17.63 -1.17
N ALA A 85 5.50 18.88 -1.43
CA ALA A 85 6.43 19.98 -1.34
C ALA A 85 6.78 20.36 0.12
N LYS A 86 6.04 19.86 1.11
CA LYS A 86 6.39 20.00 2.53
C LYS A 86 7.66 19.18 2.84
N PRO A 87 8.55 19.65 3.75
CA PRO A 87 9.83 18.99 4.04
C PRO A 87 9.68 17.49 4.35
N ASN A 88 8.70 17.12 5.18
CA ASN A 88 8.44 15.73 5.57
C ASN A 88 7.81 14.91 4.44
N GLY A 89 7.07 15.55 3.54
CA GLY A 89 6.48 14.89 2.37
C GLY A 89 7.53 14.41 1.38
N LYS A 90 8.65 15.14 1.22
CA LYS A 90 9.79 14.72 0.39
C LYS A 90 10.43 13.44 0.93
N THR A 91 10.79 13.42 2.21
CA THR A 91 11.38 12.22 2.83
C THR A 91 10.44 11.03 2.75
N MET A 92 9.12 11.23 2.93
CA MET A 92 8.13 10.16 2.75
C MET A 92 8.08 9.63 1.30
N ARG A 93 8.19 10.51 0.27
CA ARG A 93 8.27 10.06 -1.12
C ARG A 93 9.54 9.29 -1.40
N ASP A 94 10.66 9.85 -0.98
CA ASP A 94 11.97 9.27 -1.28
C ASP A 94 12.05 7.89 -0.61
N LYS A 95 11.54 7.75 0.63
CA LYS A 95 11.44 6.46 1.33
C LYS A 95 10.49 5.49 0.61
N MET A 96 9.28 5.93 0.25
CA MET A 96 8.31 5.07 -0.44
C MET A 96 8.79 4.65 -1.82
N ALA A 97 9.44 5.54 -2.57
CA ALA A 97 10.01 5.25 -3.87
C ALA A 97 11.17 4.25 -3.77
N VAL A 98 12.04 4.41 -2.76
CA VAL A 98 13.11 3.44 -2.48
C VAL A 98 12.53 2.09 -2.06
N ASP A 99 11.52 2.07 -1.18
CA ASP A 99 10.88 0.82 -0.74
C ASP A 99 10.21 0.09 -1.91
N ILE A 100 9.50 0.81 -2.79
CA ILE A 100 8.93 0.26 -4.03
C ILE A 100 10.02 -0.30 -4.95
N PHE A 101 11.08 0.48 -5.20
CA PHE A 101 12.14 0.10 -6.13
C PHE A 101 12.92 -1.12 -5.62
N GLN A 102 13.10 -1.23 -4.31
CA GLN A 102 13.77 -2.36 -3.67
C GLN A 102 12.89 -3.62 -3.60
N GLU A 103 11.57 -3.46 -3.47
CA GLU A 103 10.60 -4.57 -3.51
C GLU A 103 10.39 -5.11 -4.93
N LEU A 104 10.59 -4.26 -5.94
CA LEU A 104 10.35 -4.56 -7.36
C LEU A 104 11.65 -4.63 -8.17
N HIS A 105 12.67 -5.32 -7.66
CA HIS A 105 13.99 -5.39 -8.29
C HIS A 105 13.95 -5.75 -9.80
N ASP A 106 12.93 -6.51 -10.22
CA ASP A 106 12.76 -6.97 -11.61
C ASP A 106 11.48 -6.45 -12.30
N ALA A 107 10.64 -5.63 -11.65
CA ALA A 107 9.36 -5.21 -12.24
C ALA A 107 9.52 -4.13 -13.33
N HIS A 108 10.72 -3.59 -13.51
CA HIS A 108 11.02 -2.68 -14.61
C HIS A 108 11.03 -3.38 -15.99
N GLU A 109 11.14 -4.72 -16.03
CA GLU A 109 11.09 -5.53 -17.25
C GLU A 109 9.73 -6.22 -17.47
N PHE A 110 8.76 -6.02 -16.58
CA PHE A 110 7.46 -6.64 -16.73
C PHE A 110 6.66 -5.90 -17.81
N GLU A 111 6.64 -6.44 -19.03
CA GLU A 111 5.66 -6.03 -20.04
C GLU A 111 4.25 -6.25 -19.48
N ASN A 112 3.51 -5.16 -19.32
CA ASN A 112 2.12 -5.21 -18.89
C ASN A 112 1.28 -5.86 -20.00
N LYS A 113 1.01 -7.16 -19.90
CA LYS A 113 0.23 -7.92 -20.90
C LYS A 113 -1.28 -7.73 -20.78
N ASP A 114 -1.74 -7.04 -19.75
CA ASP A 114 -3.14 -6.66 -19.57
C ASP A 114 -3.34 -5.18 -19.94
N ASN A 115 -3.54 -4.87 -21.24
CA ASN A 115 -4.46 -3.79 -21.63
C ASN A 115 -4.83 -3.61 -23.11
N ASP A 116 -4.43 -4.48 -24.04
CA ASP A 116 -4.81 -4.24 -25.45
C ASP A 116 -6.23 -4.74 -25.79
N ALA A 117 -6.87 -5.51 -24.91
CA ALA A 117 -8.17 -6.13 -25.17
C ALA A 117 -9.39 -5.18 -25.09
N ASN A 118 -9.22 -3.95 -24.57
CA ASN A 118 -10.33 -2.99 -24.38
C ASN A 118 -10.30 -1.78 -25.31
N LEU A 119 -9.42 -1.75 -26.32
CA LEU A 119 -9.33 -0.65 -27.28
C LEU A 119 -10.37 -0.73 -28.42
N GLY A 120 -11.28 -1.71 -28.41
CA GLY A 120 -12.19 -2.00 -29.53
C GLY A 120 -13.67 -1.64 -29.35
N GLU A 121 -14.13 -1.18 -28.19
CA GLU A 121 -15.58 -0.97 -27.95
C GLU A 121 -16.08 0.48 -28.05
N TYR A 122 -15.24 1.41 -28.51
CA TYR A 122 -15.67 2.78 -28.83
C TYR A 122 -15.35 3.16 -30.28
N GLU A 123 -15.90 2.41 -31.23
CA GLU A 123 -16.08 2.85 -32.61
C GLU A 123 -17.58 2.73 -32.98
N GLY A 124 -18.28 3.87 -32.93
CA GLY A 124 -19.44 4.21 -33.78
C GLY A 124 -20.79 3.57 -33.49
#